data_AF-A0AAW2ZJQ5-F1
#
_entry.id   AF-A0AAW2ZJQ5-F1
#
_cell.length_a   1.000
_cell.length_b   1.000
_cell.length_c   1.000
_cell.angle_alpha   90.00
_cell.angle_beta   90.00
_cell.angle_gamma   90.00
#
_symmetry.space_group_name_H-M   'P 1'
#
loop_
_entity.id
_entity.type
_entity.pdbx_description
1 polymer ?
#
loop_
_entity_poly.entity_id
_entity_poly.type
_entity_poly.pdbx_seq_one_letter_code
_entity_poly.pdbx_strand_id
1 'polypeptide(L)'
;MNDKALMSKALAEVVKSSSTKMDDEYETFHKAVLARIQHNKERQERTITKEEASLDVPYTFEPCEKYLGNLTELVLKRVRSVFMFGVKLYGPIHILPVLIFKRKQLLQNPGQIIYNLLKNITRSSSFLVLYQTLFVLGLASSNKLFKIDHPFAFVASFLPGVSLLCEQSNRRTELMLYCIPRVYEVVTILGQQQRWWWNLDYQSLCLFCLTMGVLSYFYAKEPKSIKPSILSLMRQIVGVN
;
A
#
# COMPACT_ATOMS: atom_id res chain seq x y z
N MET A 1 39.73 25.02 42.90
CA MET A 1 39.97 25.00 41.43
C MET A 1 39.86 23.62 40.78
N ASN A 2 39.59 22.52 41.51
CA ASN A 2 39.73 21.15 40.97
C ASN A 2 38.41 20.47 40.53
N ASP A 3 37.24 20.93 40.99
CA ASP A 3 35.96 20.25 40.71
C ASP A 3 35.46 20.41 39.27
N LYS A 4 35.63 21.59 38.66
CA LYS A 4 35.17 21.83 37.27
C LYS A 4 35.96 21.00 36.26
N ALA A 5 37.25 20.79 36.50
CA ALA A 5 38.11 19.96 35.65
C ALA A 5 37.75 18.46 35.77
N LEU A 6 37.40 18.02 36.98
CA LEU A 6 36.97 16.64 37.25
C LEU A 6 35.61 16.34 36.57
N MET A 7 34.64 17.26 36.70
CA MET A 7 33.33 17.17 36.03
C MET A 7 33.45 17.20 34.50
N SER A 8 34.34 18.03 33.95
CA SER A 8 34.58 18.08 32.50
C SER A 8 35.19 16.79 31.95
N LYS A 9 36.08 16.13 32.69
CA LYS A 9 36.64 14.83 32.30
C LYS A 9 35.60 13.71 32.38
N ALA A 10 34.80 13.69 33.45
CA ALA A 10 33.73 12.70 33.61
C ALA A 10 32.67 12.83 32.49
N LEU A 11 32.28 14.05 32.12
CA LEU A 11 31.35 14.27 31.01
C LEU A 11 31.95 13.85 29.66
N ALA A 12 33.24 14.12 29.41
CA ALA A 12 33.91 13.69 28.18
C ALA A 12 33.99 12.16 28.07
N GLU A 13 34.24 11.45 29.17
CA GLU A 13 34.23 9.98 29.20
C GLU A 13 32.82 9.40 28.97
N VAL A 14 31.79 9.99 29.58
CA VAL A 14 30.40 9.56 29.39
C VAL A 14 29.94 9.79 27.94
N VAL A 15 30.27 10.94 27.35
CA VAL A 15 29.94 11.23 25.94
C VAL A 15 30.68 10.28 25.00
N LYS A 16 31.96 10.02 25.26
CA LYS A 16 32.76 9.09 24.44
C LYS A 16 32.23 7.66 24.53
N SER A 17 31.91 7.18 25.73
CA SER A 17 31.31 5.86 25.98
C SER A 17 29.94 5.71 25.32
N SER A 18 29.10 6.75 25.38
CA SER A 18 27.80 6.76 24.74
C SER A 18 27.87 6.81 23.21
N SER A 19 28.86 7.50 22.64
CA SER A 19 29.11 7.52 21.19
C SER A 19 29.55 6.15 20.69
N THR A 20 30.55 5.54 21.32
CA THR A 20 31.05 4.20 20.92
C THR A 20 29.96 3.14 21.03
N LYS A 21 29.13 3.19 22.06
CA LYS A 21 28.03 2.23 22.23
C LYS A 21 26.94 2.39 21.16
N MET A 22 26.68 3.63 20.72
CA MET A 22 25.73 3.93 19.65
C MET A 22 26.27 3.49 18.28
N ASP A 23 27.57 3.66 18.04
CA ASP A 23 28.23 3.22 16.81
C ASP A 23 28.24 1.68 16.68
N ASP A 24 28.52 0.95 17.77
CA ASP A 24 28.47 -0.52 17.80
C ASP A 24 27.05 -1.06 17.59
N GLU A 25 26.04 -0.41 18.17
CA GLU A 25 24.63 -0.79 18.01
C GLU A 25 24.15 -0.51 16.57
N TYR A 26 24.58 0.61 15.97
CA TYR A 26 24.33 0.92 14.57
C TYR A 26 25.00 -0.09 13.63
N GLU A 27 26.27 -0.45 13.86
CA GLU A 27 26.97 -1.41 13.02
C GLU A 27 26.35 -2.81 13.11
N THR A 28 25.91 -3.22 14.31
CA THR A 28 25.20 -4.48 14.52
C THR A 28 23.85 -4.48 13.81
N PHE A 29 23.08 -3.40 13.92
CA PHE A 29 21.82 -3.24 13.20
C PHE A 29 22.03 -3.23 11.69
N HIS A 30 23.03 -2.51 11.19
CA HIS A 30 23.36 -2.41 9.77
C HIS A 30 23.74 -3.79 9.19
N LYS A 31 24.60 -4.55 9.89
CA LYS A 31 24.95 -5.93 9.51
C LYS A 31 23.73 -6.85 9.52
N ALA A 32 22.84 -6.73 10.51
CA ALA A 32 21.61 -7.51 10.56
C ALA A 32 20.65 -7.18 9.40
N VAL A 33 20.54 -5.91 9.04
CA VAL A 33 19.75 -5.45 7.89
C VAL A 33 20.36 -5.97 6.58
N LEU A 34 21.67 -5.86 6.39
CA LEU A 34 22.36 -6.36 5.19
C LEU A 34 22.22 -7.88 5.06
N ALA A 35 22.38 -8.64 6.15
CA ALA A 35 22.17 -10.08 6.15
C ALA A 35 20.72 -10.45 5.77
N ARG A 36 19.73 -9.68 6.25
CA ARG A 36 18.31 -9.86 5.88
C ARG A 36 18.06 -9.58 4.40
N ILE A 37 18.67 -8.51 3.87
CA ILE A 37 18.58 -8.14 2.45
C ILE A 37 19.19 -9.25 1.59
N GLN A 38 20.36 -9.74 1.96
CA GLN A 38 21.05 -10.78 1.21
C GLN A 38 20.28 -12.11 1.23
N HIS A 39 19.76 -12.52 2.39
CA HIS A 39 18.88 -13.69 2.49
C HIS A 39 17.60 -13.54 1.65
N ASN A 40 16.98 -12.37 1.63
CA ASN A 40 15.80 -12.11 0.80
C ASN A 40 16.14 -12.16 -0.70
N LYS A 41 17.29 -11.61 -1.09
CA LYS A 41 17.80 -11.63 -2.47
C LYS A 41 18.04 -13.06 -2.96
N GLU A 42 18.73 -13.88 -2.17
CA GLU A 42 18.94 -15.30 -2.50
C GLU A 42 17.62 -16.09 -2.57
N ARG A 43 16.65 -15.77 -1.72
CA ARG A 43 15.32 -16.39 -1.75
C ARG A 43 14.57 -15.99 -3.02
N GLN A 44 14.71 -14.75 -3.45
CA GLN A 44 14.11 -14.23 -4.67
C GLN A 44 14.74 -14.88 -5.91
N GLU A 45 16.07 -14.96 -5.97
CA GLU A 45 16.81 -15.64 -7.04
C GLU A 45 16.41 -17.13 -7.15
N ARG A 46 16.33 -17.86 -6.03
CA ARG A 46 15.84 -19.25 -6.01
C ARG A 46 14.40 -19.40 -6.51
N THR A 47 13.58 -18.38 -6.29
CA THR A 47 12.19 -18.39 -6.78
C THR A 47 12.16 -18.17 -8.28
N ILE A 48 12.96 -17.22 -8.79
CA ILE A 48 13.11 -16.92 -10.22
C ILE A 48 13.67 -18.13 -10.96
N THR A 49 14.73 -18.79 -10.48
CA THR A 49 15.29 -19.98 -11.14
C THR A 49 14.30 -21.15 -11.20
N LYS A 50 13.46 -21.32 -10.18
CA LYS A 50 12.37 -22.30 -10.21
C LYS A 50 11.29 -21.93 -11.23
N GLU A 51 10.99 -20.63 -11.35
CA GLU A 51 10.00 -20.11 -12.28
C GLU A 51 10.50 -20.23 -13.74
N GLU A 52 11.76 -19.90 -14.00
CA GLU A 52 12.44 -20.12 -15.28
C GLU A 52 12.48 -21.62 -15.65
N ALA A 53 12.82 -22.50 -14.70
CA ALA A 53 12.77 -23.95 -14.92
C ALA A 53 11.35 -24.48 -15.18
N SER A 54 10.31 -23.77 -14.73
CA SER A 54 8.92 -24.10 -15.02
C SER A 54 8.41 -23.53 -16.36
N LEU A 55 9.11 -22.54 -16.91
CA LEU A 55 8.82 -21.91 -18.21
C LEU A 55 9.24 -22.79 -19.41
N ASP A 56 10.16 -23.74 -19.20
CA ASP A 56 10.59 -24.72 -20.23
C ASP A 56 9.60 -25.87 -20.44
N VAL A 57 8.58 -26.00 -19.58
CA VAL A 57 7.51 -26.99 -19.76
C VAL A 57 6.53 -26.45 -20.81
N PRO A 58 6.20 -27.19 -21.88
CA PRO A 58 5.24 -26.71 -22.87
C PRO A 58 3.91 -26.39 -22.18
N TYR A 59 3.43 -25.16 -22.36
CA TYR A 59 2.21 -24.70 -21.73
C TYR A 59 1.02 -25.59 -22.11
N THR A 60 0.45 -26.26 -21.11
CA THR A 60 -0.80 -26.99 -21.23
C THR A 60 -1.91 -26.19 -20.59
N PHE A 61 -2.90 -25.80 -21.38
CA PHE A 61 -4.08 -25.11 -20.87
C PHE A 61 -4.79 -25.94 -19.81
N GLU A 62 -5.00 -25.36 -18.62
CA GLU A 62 -5.79 -25.99 -17.56
C GLU A 62 -7.13 -25.23 -17.35
N PRO A 63 -8.27 -25.93 -17.37
CA PRO A 63 -9.56 -25.31 -17.09
C PRO A 63 -9.64 -24.75 -15.66
N CYS A 64 -10.13 -23.53 -15.52
CA CYS A 64 -10.32 -22.84 -14.25
C CYS A 64 -11.22 -23.62 -13.27
N GLU A 65 -12.15 -24.42 -13.78
CA GLU A 65 -13.03 -25.31 -12.99
C GLU A 65 -12.24 -26.32 -12.13
N LYS A 66 -11.03 -26.73 -12.55
CA LYS A 66 -10.17 -27.63 -11.78
C LYS A 66 -9.73 -27.03 -10.44
N TYR A 67 -9.50 -25.71 -10.40
CA TYR A 67 -9.01 -25.01 -9.22
C TYR A 67 -10.11 -24.28 -8.44
N LEU A 68 -11.11 -23.74 -9.16
CA LEU A 68 -12.19 -22.97 -8.55
C LEU A 68 -13.41 -23.82 -8.20
N GLY A 69 -13.54 -25.02 -8.77
CA GLY A 69 -14.73 -25.86 -8.63
C GLY A 69 -15.98 -25.17 -9.19
N ASN A 70 -17.11 -25.38 -8.50
CA ASN A 70 -18.38 -24.76 -8.88
C ASN A 70 -18.37 -23.24 -8.67
N LEU A 71 -18.37 -22.49 -9.77
CA LEU A 71 -18.29 -21.03 -9.78
C LEU A 71 -19.41 -20.37 -8.96
N THR A 72 -20.64 -20.87 -9.07
CA THR A 72 -21.81 -20.31 -8.36
C THR A 72 -21.68 -20.47 -6.85
N GLU A 73 -21.28 -21.65 -6.38
CA GLU A 73 -21.07 -21.94 -4.97
C GLU A 73 -19.90 -21.13 -4.41
N LEU A 74 -18.79 -21.02 -5.17
CA LEU A 74 -17.64 -20.22 -4.80
C LEU A 74 -18.01 -18.74 -4.65
N VAL A 75 -18.71 -18.17 -5.63
CA VAL A 75 -19.16 -16.78 -5.60
C VAL A 75 -20.07 -16.55 -4.40
N LEU A 76 -21.07 -17.41 -4.17
CA LEU A 76 -22.00 -17.25 -3.05
C LEU A 76 -21.29 -17.30 -1.69
N LYS A 77 -20.37 -18.26 -1.50
CA LYS A 77 -19.54 -18.36 -0.29
C LYS A 77 -18.68 -17.11 -0.10
N ARG A 78 -18.05 -16.61 -1.18
CA ARG A 78 -17.20 -15.42 -1.15
C ARG A 78 -18.00 -14.15 -0.89
N VAL A 79 -19.18 -13.97 -1.47
CA VAL A 79 -20.03 -12.79 -1.25
C VAL A 79 -20.30 -12.59 0.24
N ARG A 80 -20.78 -13.63 0.93
CA ARG A 80 -21.05 -13.54 2.38
C ARG A 80 -19.77 -13.25 3.17
N SER A 81 -18.69 -13.99 2.90
CA SER A 81 -17.43 -13.87 3.63
C SER A 81 -16.81 -12.48 3.48
N VAL A 82 -16.68 -12.01 2.23
CA VAL A 82 -16.09 -10.71 1.88
C VAL A 82 -16.96 -9.57 2.37
N PHE A 83 -18.28 -9.69 2.31
CA PHE A 83 -19.17 -8.67 2.86
C PHE A 83 -18.96 -8.50 4.37
N MET A 84 -18.93 -9.59 5.14
CA MET A 84 -18.70 -9.54 6.58
C MET A 84 -17.30 -9.02 6.92
N PHE A 85 -16.29 -9.37 6.12
CA PHE A 85 -14.96 -8.79 6.22
C PHE A 85 -14.98 -7.27 5.96
N GLY A 86 -15.68 -6.82 4.91
CA GLY A 86 -15.84 -5.41 4.57
C GLY A 86 -16.51 -4.61 5.70
N VAL A 87 -17.56 -5.16 6.31
CA VAL A 87 -18.22 -4.52 7.47
C VAL A 87 -17.26 -4.40 8.65
N LYS A 88 -16.46 -5.45 8.95
CA LYS A 88 -15.46 -5.42 10.03
C LYS A 88 -14.34 -4.41 9.78
N LEU A 89 -13.92 -4.26 8.52
CA LEU A 89 -12.87 -3.31 8.12
C LEU A 89 -13.39 -1.87 8.13
N TYR A 90 -14.56 -1.63 7.52
CA TYR A 90 -15.08 -0.29 7.30
C TYR A 90 -15.90 0.27 8.46
N GLY A 91 -16.43 -0.58 9.33
CA GLY A 91 -17.14 -0.15 10.53
C GLY A 91 -16.29 0.82 11.36
N PRO A 92 -15.11 0.42 11.86
CA PRO A 92 -14.25 1.30 12.65
C PRO A 92 -13.83 2.57 11.91
N ILE A 93 -13.48 2.47 10.62
CA ILE A 93 -13.04 3.60 9.80
C ILE A 93 -14.11 4.69 9.70
N HIS A 94 -15.39 4.30 9.57
CA HIS A 94 -16.49 5.27 9.48
C HIS A 94 -17.01 5.72 10.86
N ILE A 95 -16.95 4.85 11.87
CA ILE A 95 -17.38 5.18 13.24
C ILE A 95 -16.43 6.16 13.91
N LEU A 96 -15.11 5.99 13.73
CA LEU A 96 -14.10 6.76 14.44
C LEU A 96 -14.21 8.28 14.19
N PRO A 97 -14.35 8.78 12.94
CA PRO A 97 -14.53 10.22 12.70
C PRO A 97 -15.82 10.77 13.29
N VAL A 98 -16.91 10.00 13.27
CA VAL A 98 -18.19 10.40 13.87
C VAL A 98 -18.04 10.50 15.39
N LEU A 99 -17.35 9.53 15.99
CA LEU A 99 -17.09 9.52 17.42
C LEU A 99 -16.12 10.64 17.83
N ILE A 100 -15.13 11.03 17.04
CA ILE A 100 -14.19 12.09 17.43
C ILE A 100 -14.80 13.47 17.19
N PHE A 101 -15.36 13.73 16.01
CA PHE A 101 -15.70 15.07 15.57
C PHE A 101 -17.19 15.42 15.70
N LYS A 102 -18.09 14.43 15.82
CA LYS A 102 -19.55 14.64 15.75
C LYS A 102 -20.34 14.18 16.98
N ARG A 103 -19.70 14.02 18.15
CA ARG A 103 -20.37 13.56 19.40
C ARG A 103 -21.63 14.35 19.76
N LYS A 104 -21.58 15.68 19.69
CA LYS A 104 -22.72 16.56 20.01
C LYS A 104 -23.90 16.35 19.06
N GLN A 105 -23.62 16.22 17.77
CA GLN A 105 -24.63 15.97 16.74
C GLN A 105 -25.23 14.56 16.87
N LEU A 106 -24.40 13.58 17.28
CA LEU A 106 -24.83 12.20 17.54
C LEU A 106 -25.87 12.13 18.67
N LEU A 107 -25.71 12.94 19.72
CA LEU A 107 -26.66 13.01 20.83
C LEU A 107 -27.98 13.72 20.46
N GLN A 108 -27.93 14.68 19.54
CA GLN A 108 -29.12 15.43 19.11
C GLN A 108 -29.96 14.65 18.09
N ASN A 109 -29.33 13.96 17.12
CA ASN A 109 -30.03 13.25 16.04
C ASN A 109 -29.38 11.87 15.77
N PRO A 110 -29.53 10.90 16.68
CA PRO A 110 -28.84 9.61 16.57
C PRO A 110 -29.29 8.79 15.34
N GLY A 111 -30.60 8.77 15.06
CA GLY A 111 -31.17 7.94 13.99
C GLY A 111 -30.63 8.30 12.61
N GLN A 112 -30.59 9.59 12.26
CA GLN A 112 -30.12 10.03 10.94
C GLN A 112 -28.62 9.79 10.75
N ILE A 113 -27.82 9.96 11.81
CA ILE A 113 -26.37 9.71 11.76
C ILE A 113 -26.09 8.22 11.62
N ILE A 114 -26.78 7.36 12.39
CA ILE A 114 -26.64 5.90 12.29
C ILE A 114 -27.09 5.40 10.91
N TYR A 115 -28.20 5.91 10.38
CA TYR A 115 -28.66 5.55 9.05
C TYR A 115 -27.63 5.90 7.96
N ASN A 116 -27.10 7.13 7.99
CA ASN A 116 -26.08 7.57 7.03
C ASN A 116 -24.79 6.74 7.17
N LEU A 117 -24.40 6.40 8.40
CA LEU A 117 -23.26 5.55 8.70
C LEU A 117 -23.44 4.15 8.12
N LEU A 118 -24.58 3.50 8.40
CA LEU A 118 -24.90 2.16 7.88
C LEU A 118 -24.98 2.17 6.35
N LYS A 119 -25.58 3.19 5.75
CA LYS A 119 -25.63 3.36 4.30
C LYS A 119 -24.22 3.41 3.70
N ASN A 120 -23.31 4.17 4.31
CA ASN A 120 -21.93 4.28 3.85
C ASN A 120 -21.13 2.97 4.04
N ILE A 121 -21.29 2.31 5.18
CA ILE A 121 -20.65 1.00 5.44
C ILE A 121 -21.14 -0.03 4.43
N THR A 122 -22.45 -0.15 4.24
CA THR A 122 -23.05 -1.10 3.29
C THR A 122 -22.57 -0.81 1.88
N ARG A 123 -22.58 0.45 1.44
CA ARG A 123 -22.08 0.85 0.11
C ARG A 123 -20.63 0.40 -0.12
N SER A 124 -19.75 0.63 0.86
CA SER A 124 -18.34 0.26 0.71
C SER A 124 -18.10 -1.25 0.81
N SER A 125 -18.85 -1.95 1.66
CA SER A 125 -18.81 -3.42 1.71
C SER A 125 -19.33 -4.03 0.40
N SER A 126 -20.39 -3.46 -0.20
CA SER A 126 -20.89 -3.86 -1.52
C SER A 126 -19.85 -3.63 -2.62
N PHE A 127 -19.09 -2.53 -2.58
CA PHE A 127 -17.96 -2.31 -3.49
C PHE A 127 -16.93 -3.45 -3.40
N LEU A 128 -16.49 -3.84 -2.20
CA LEU A 128 -15.52 -4.94 -2.03
C LEU A 128 -16.04 -6.27 -2.58
N VAL A 129 -17.31 -6.59 -2.32
CA VAL A 129 -17.95 -7.79 -2.86
C VAL A 129 -18.00 -7.75 -4.38
N LEU A 130 -18.39 -6.61 -4.96
CA LEU A 130 -18.48 -6.43 -6.40
C LEU A 130 -17.10 -6.55 -7.05
N TYR A 131 -16.06 -5.94 -6.46
CA TYR A 131 -14.68 -6.05 -6.91
C TYR A 131 -14.23 -7.50 -6.99
N GLN A 132 -14.39 -8.26 -5.89
CA GLN A 132 -13.99 -9.66 -5.83
C GLN A 132 -14.78 -10.53 -6.81
N THR A 133 -16.08 -10.28 -6.94
CA THR A 133 -16.96 -11.07 -7.80
C THR A 133 -16.61 -10.85 -9.28
N LEU A 134 -16.42 -9.59 -9.69
CA LEU A 134 -16.00 -9.27 -11.06
C LEU A 134 -14.63 -9.84 -11.40
N PHE A 135 -13.72 -9.91 -10.43
CA PHE A 135 -12.40 -10.52 -10.64
C PHE A 135 -12.49 -12.01 -10.95
N VAL A 136 -13.21 -12.76 -10.10
CA VAL A 136 -13.41 -14.21 -10.29
C VAL A 136 -14.17 -14.49 -11.58
N LEU A 137 -15.25 -13.75 -11.84
CA LEU A 137 -16.02 -13.89 -13.07
C LEU A 137 -15.20 -13.53 -14.31
N GLY A 138 -14.39 -12.47 -14.26
CA GLY A 138 -13.52 -12.06 -15.37
C GLY A 138 -12.53 -13.16 -15.71
N LEU A 139 -11.82 -13.71 -14.72
CA LEU A 139 -10.85 -14.79 -14.91
C LEU A 139 -11.49 -16.09 -15.42
N ALA A 140 -12.63 -16.50 -14.83
CA ALA A 140 -13.34 -17.70 -15.28
C ALA A 140 -13.87 -17.53 -16.71
N SER A 141 -14.38 -16.35 -17.05
CA SER A 141 -14.88 -16.05 -18.40
C SER A 141 -13.75 -16.02 -19.42
N SER A 142 -12.60 -15.40 -19.10
CA SER A 142 -11.47 -15.35 -20.01
C SER A 142 -10.90 -16.74 -20.28
N ASN A 143 -10.76 -17.57 -19.25
CA ASN A 143 -10.30 -18.96 -19.38
C ASN A 143 -11.26 -19.81 -20.23
N LYS A 144 -12.58 -19.67 -20.02
CA LYS A 144 -13.59 -20.43 -20.78
C LYS A 144 -13.72 -19.98 -22.24
N LEU A 145 -13.65 -18.69 -22.51
CA LEU A 145 -13.86 -18.13 -23.86
C LEU A 145 -12.63 -18.29 -24.76
N PHE A 146 -11.44 -18.00 -24.23
CA PHE A 146 -10.24 -17.89 -25.05
C PHE A 146 -9.33 -19.12 -24.97
N LYS A 147 -9.51 -20.00 -23.96
CA LYS A 147 -8.67 -21.20 -23.74
C LYS A 147 -7.16 -20.91 -23.73
N ILE A 148 -6.78 -19.67 -23.39
CA ILE A 148 -5.42 -19.15 -23.32
C ILE A 148 -5.34 -18.28 -22.06
N ASP A 149 -4.36 -18.53 -21.19
CA ASP A 149 -4.34 -17.94 -19.86
C ASP A 149 -3.64 -16.56 -19.80
N HIS A 150 -2.61 -16.29 -20.60
CA HIS A 150 -1.73 -15.13 -20.35
C HIS A 150 -2.29 -13.75 -20.75
N PRO A 151 -2.62 -13.45 -22.02
CA PRO A 151 -2.97 -12.09 -22.42
C PRO A 151 -4.40 -11.69 -22.02
N PHE A 152 -5.34 -12.64 -22.06
CA PHE A 152 -6.75 -12.35 -21.77
C PHE A 152 -7.05 -12.26 -20.27
N ALA A 153 -6.30 -12.98 -19.42
CA ALA A 153 -6.41 -12.79 -17.97
C ALA A 153 -5.93 -11.39 -17.54
N PHE A 154 -4.92 -10.83 -18.22
CA PHE A 154 -4.49 -9.46 -17.99
C PHE A 154 -5.61 -8.47 -18.30
N VAL A 155 -6.27 -8.59 -19.45
CA VAL A 155 -7.41 -7.75 -19.82
C VAL A 155 -8.60 -7.94 -18.86
N ALA A 156 -8.90 -9.18 -18.47
CA ALA A 156 -9.96 -9.48 -17.52
C ALA A 156 -9.70 -8.87 -16.14
N SER A 157 -8.43 -8.64 -15.77
CA SER A 157 -8.04 -8.01 -14.50
C SER A 157 -8.38 -6.52 -14.43
N PHE A 158 -8.76 -5.87 -15.53
CA PHE A 158 -9.28 -4.50 -15.52
C PHE A 158 -10.77 -4.43 -15.15
N LEU A 159 -11.53 -5.51 -15.37
CA LEU A 159 -12.98 -5.55 -15.12
C LEU A 159 -13.36 -5.23 -13.65
N PRO A 160 -12.64 -5.70 -12.62
CA PRO A 160 -12.89 -5.30 -11.23
C PRO A 160 -12.76 -3.81 -10.99
N GLY A 161 -11.95 -3.09 -11.78
CA GLY A 161 -11.76 -1.65 -11.65
C GLY A 161 -13.05 -0.86 -11.84
N VAL A 162 -14.01 -1.39 -12.62
CA VAL A 162 -15.33 -0.78 -12.81
C VAL A 162 -16.12 -0.74 -11.50
N SER A 163 -15.90 -1.69 -10.58
CA SER A 163 -16.57 -1.68 -9.28
C SER A 163 -16.21 -0.46 -8.44
N LEU A 164 -15.03 0.14 -8.65
CA LEU A 164 -14.59 1.35 -7.95
C LEU A 164 -15.56 2.51 -8.15
N LEU A 165 -16.27 2.57 -9.28
CA LEU A 165 -17.27 3.61 -9.55
C LEU A 165 -18.45 3.57 -8.58
N CYS A 166 -18.75 2.39 -8.00
CA CYS A 166 -19.78 2.25 -6.97
C CYS A 166 -19.38 2.92 -5.65
N GLU A 167 -18.09 3.12 -5.38
CA GLU A 167 -17.61 3.78 -4.17
C GLU A 167 -17.78 5.30 -4.23
N GLN A 168 -17.82 5.96 -3.06
CA GLN A 168 -17.96 7.42 -2.97
C GLN A 168 -16.74 8.15 -3.56
N SER A 169 -16.97 9.25 -4.30
CA SER A 169 -15.94 10.01 -5.03
C SER A 169 -14.72 10.39 -4.20
N ASN A 170 -14.91 10.97 -3.01
CA ASN A 170 -13.80 11.36 -2.14
C ASN A 170 -12.94 10.15 -1.73
N ARG A 171 -13.60 9.02 -1.46
CA ARG A 171 -12.95 7.78 -1.05
C ARG A 171 -12.22 7.09 -2.19
N ARG A 172 -12.70 7.23 -3.44
CA ARG A 172 -12.01 6.70 -4.63
C ARG A 172 -10.60 7.29 -4.76
N THR A 173 -10.46 8.60 -4.58
CA THR A 173 -9.15 9.26 -4.68
C THR A 173 -8.20 8.80 -3.57
N GLU A 174 -8.69 8.65 -2.34
CA GLU A 174 -7.89 8.10 -1.22
C GLU A 174 -7.45 6.66 -1.50
N LEU A 175 -8.36 5.81 -1.98
CA LEU A 175 -8.03 4.43 -2.36
C LEU A 175 -6.99 4.37 -3.48
N MET A 176 -7.15 5.17 -4.53
CA MET A 176 -6.17 5.24 -5.62
C MET A 176 -4.79 5.68 -5.12
N LEU A 177 -4.75 6.67 -4.21
CA LEU A 177 -3.51 7.11 -3.60
C LEU A 177 -2.82 5.98 -2.82
N TYR A 178 -3.57 5.12 -2.14
CA TYR A 178 -3.03 3.94 -1.45
C TYR A 178 -2.58 2.83 -2.42
N CYS A 179 -3.19 2.74 -3.60
CA CYS A 179 -2.81 1.75 -4.61
C CYS A 179 -1.51 2.10 -5.34
N ILE A 180 -1.24 3.39 -5.59
CA ILE A 180 -0.04 3.85 -6.31
C ILE A 180 1.27 3.22 -5.80
N PRO A 181 1.62 3.29 -4.50
CA PRO A 181 2.88 2.71 -4.02
C PRO A 181 2.94 1.20 -4.21
N ARG A 182 1.80 0.50 -4.11
CA ARG A 182 1.76 -0.94 -4.32
C ARG A 182 1.93 -1.32 -5.79
N VAL A 183 1.32 -0.56 -6.71
CA VAL A 183 1.53 -0.73 -8.15
C VAL A 183 2.99 -0.47 -8.49
N TYR A 184 3.57 0.59 -7.94
CA TYR A 184 4.99 0.90 -8.11
C TYR A 184 5.89 -0.27 -7.69
N GLU A 185 5.68 -0.82 -6.49
CA GLU A 185 6.43 -1.98 -5.99
C GLU A 185 6.33 -3.18 -6.94
N VAL A 186 5.11 -3.53 -7.38
CA VAL A 186 4.90 -4.65 -8.30
C VAL A 186 5.58 -4.41 -9.65
N VAL A 187 5.48 -3.20 -10.21
CA VAL A 187 6.13 -2.84 -11.48
C VAL A 187 7.65 -2.94 -11.37
N THR A 188 8.24 -2.48 -10.25
CA THR A 188 9.69 -2.60 -10.05
C THR A 188 10.15 -4.05 -9.98
N ILE A 189 9.42 -4.92 -9.26
CA ILE A 189 9.74 -6.35 -9.16
C ILE A 189 9.64 -7.03 -10.53
N LEU A 190 8.53 -6.82 -11.24
CA LEU A 190 8.32 -7.40 -12.58
C LEU A 190 9.35 -6.88 -13.60
N GLY A 191 9.65 -5.59 -13.54
CA GLY A 191 10.66 -4.95 -14.40
C GLY A 191 12.07 -5.49 -14.18
N GLN A 192 12.42 -5.84 -12.94
CA GLN A 192 13.69 -6.50 -12.61
C GLN A 192 13.73 -7.93 -13.12
N GLN A 193 12.65 -8.70 -12.96
CA GLN A 193 12.54 -10.07 -13.46
C GLN A 193 12.66 -10.13 -14.98
N GLN A 194 12.03 -9.20 -15.71
CA GLN A 194 12.11 -9.14 -17.17
C GLN A 194 13.38 -8.43 -17.70
N ARG A 195 14.32 -8.04 -16.83
CA ARG A 195 15.52 -7.25 -17.15
C ARG A 195 15.23 -5.95 -17.91
N TRP A 196 14.03 -5.40 -17.77
CA TRP A 196 13.60 -4.17 -18.43
C TRP A 196 14.17 -2.91 -17.78
N TRP A 197 14.55 -2.99 -16.50
CA TRP A 197 14.97 -1.83 -15.70
C TRP A 197 16.38 -2.05 -15.15
N TRP A 198 17.19 -1.00 -15.10
CA TRP A 198 18.42 -1.01 -14.31
C TRP A 198 18.06 -1.15 -12.82
N ASN A 199 18.77 -2.05 -12.12
CA ASN A 199 18.71 -2.19 -10.67
C ASN A 199 19.27 -0.91 -10.02
N LEU A 200 18.44 0.13 -9.98
CA LEU A 200 18.74 1.35 -9.25
C LEU A 200 18.50 1.04 -7.77
N ASP A 201 19.56 0.88 -6.99
CA ASP A 201 19.46 0.65 -5.54
C ASP A 201 18.79 1.83 -4.79
N TYR A 202 18.69 3.00 -5.44
CA TYR A 202 18.23 4.27 -4.86
C TYR A 202 16.90 4.78 -5.42
N GLN A 203 16.05 3.93 -6.00
CA GLN A 203 14.81 4.41 -6.65
C GLN A 203 13.88 5.19 -5.71
N SER A 204 13.73 4.73 -4.46
CA SER A 204 12.93 5.41 -3.44
C SER A 204 13.49 6.79 -3.10
N LEU A 205 14.82 6.93 -3.05
CA LEU A 205 15.50 8.20 -2.84
C LEU A 205 15.29 9.15 -4.03
N CYS A 206 15.37 8.66 -5.27
CA CYS A 206 15.09 9.46 -6.45
C CYS A 206 13.64 9.98 -6.46
N LEU A 207 12.66 9.12 -6.14
CA LEU A 207 11.27 9.53 -6.00
C LEU A 207 11.09 10.56 -4.88
N PHE A 208 11.75 10.37 -3.75
CA PHE A 208 11.73 11.34 -2.65
C PHE A 208 12.33 12.70 -3.06
N CYS A 209 13.52 12.72 -3.66
CA CYS A 209 14.14 13.94 -4.15
C CYS A 209 13.28 14.64 -5.21
N LEU A 210 12.68 13.88 -6.14
CA LEU A 210 11.79 14.41 -7.17
C LEU A 210 10.54 15.03 -6.55
N THR A 211 9.85 14.31 -5.67
CA THR A 211 8.63 14.79 -5.00
C THR A 211 8.90 16.03 -4.16
N MET A 212 10.01 16.06 -3.41
CA MET A 212 10.41 17.23 -2.64
C MET A 212 10.81 18.40 -3.55
N GLY A 213 11.53 18.15 -4.64
CA GLY A 213 11.89 19.18 -5.62
C GLY A 213 10.65 19.84 -6.25
N VAL A 214 9.66 19.03 -6.64
CA VAL A 214 8.37 19.52 -7.16
C VAL A 214 7.63 20.33 -6.09
N LEU A 215 7.57 19.82 -4.85
CA LEU A 215 6.91 20.52 -3.75
C LEU A 215 7.55 21.87 -3.44
N SER A 216 8.88 21.93 -3.39
CA SER A 216 9.65 23.17 -3.20
C SER A 216 9.47 24.15 -4.36
N TYR A 217 9.42 23.67 -5.61
CA TYR A 217 9.16 24.51 -6.78
C TYR A 217 7.79 25.21 -6.69
N PHE A 218 6.73 24.45 -6.39
CA PHE A 218 5.39 25.03 -6.23
C PHE A 218 5.30 25.94 -5.00
N TYR A 219 5.99 25.61 -3.92
CA TYR A 219 6.03 26.47 -2.73
C TYR A 219 6.66 27.84 -3.05
N ALA A 220 7.74 27.87 -3.84
CA ALA A 220 8.45 29.10 -4.17
C ALA A 220 7.71 29.97 -5.20
N LYS A 221 7.07 29.37 -6.22
CA LYS A 221 6.42 30.12 -7.31
C LYS A 221 4.93 30.33 -7.13
N GLU A 222 4.18 29.31 -6.70
CA GLU A 222 2.72 29.32 -6.68
C GLU A 222 2.13 28.61 -5.44
N PRO A 223 2.30 29.18 -4.22
CA PRO A 223 1.87 28.53 -2.98
C PRO A 223 0.34 28.34 -2.87
N LYS A 224 -0.45 29.03 -3.70
CA LYS A 224 -1.92 28.93 -3.72
C LYS A 224 -2.44 27.61 -4.32
N SER A 225 -1.61 26.92 -5.10
CA SER A 225 -1.97 25.65 -5.76
C SER A 225 -1.80 24.44 -4.83
N ILE A 226 -1.11 24.61 -3.69
CA ILE A 226 -0.83 23.54 -2.72
C ILE A 226 -1.98 23.42 -1.72
N LYS A 227 -2.32 22.18 -1.34
CA LYS A 227 -3.31 21.90 -0.30
C LYS A 227 -2.94 22.61 1.02
N PRO A 228 -3.88 23.29 1.70
CA PRO A 228 -3.58 24.10 2.89
C PRO A 228 -2.84 23.36 4.00
N SER A 229 -3.11 22.07 4.20
CA SER A 229 -2.42 21.23 5.19
C SER A 229 -0.93 21.08 4.88
N ILE A 230 -0.58 20.85 3.61
CA ILE A 230 0.81 20.71 3.16
C ILE A 230 1.51 22.06 3.23
N LEU A 231 0.82 23.13 2.82
CA LEU A 231 1.34 24.49 2.90
C LEU A 231 1.66 24.90 4.35
N SER A 232 0.79 24.55 5.30
CA SER A 232 1.03 24.79 6.73
C SER A 232 2.28 24.08 7.23
N LEU A 233 2.48 22.82 6.85
CA LEU A 233 3.68 22.06 7.21
C LEU A 233 4.93 22.66 6.56
N MET A 234 4.87 23.02 5.28
CA MET A 234 5.99 23.64 4.58
C MET A 234 6.40 24.97 5.20
N ARG A 235 5.43 25.82 5.57
CA ARG A 235 5.70 27.06 6.30
C ARG A 235 6.34 26.82 7.66
N GLN A 236 5.99 25.74 8.34
CA GLN A 236 6.57 25.40 9.63
C GLN A 236 8.02 24.88 9.50
N ILE A 237 8.32 24.11 8.45
CA ILE A 237 9.64 23.52 8.23
C ILE A 237 10.62 24.50 7.59
N VAL A 238 10.21 25.14 6.49
CA VAL A 238 11.07 26.01 5.67
C VAL A 238 11.03 27.47 6.15
N GLY A 239 9.95 27.85 6.83
CA GLY A 239 9.69 29.25 7.16
C GLY A 239 8.80 29.91 6.11
N VAL A 240 8.24 31.05 6.49
CA VAL A 240 7.36 31.84 5.63
C VAL A 240 8.24 32.66 4.67
N ASN A 241 7.98 32.56 3.36
CA ASN A 241 8.52 33.50 2.37
C ASN A 241 7.84 34.86 2.47
#